data_AF-A0A2W1K7D4-F1
#
_entry.id   AF-A0A2W1K7D4-F1
#
_cell.length_a   1.000
_cell.length_b   1.000
_cell.length_c   1.000
_cell.angle_alpha   90.00
_cell.angle_beta   90.00
_cell.angle_gamma   90.00
#
_symmetry.space_group_name_H-M   'P 1'
#
loop_
_entity.id
_entity.type
_entity.pdbx_description
1 polymer ?
#
loop_
_entity_poly.entity_id
_entity_poly.type
_entity_poly.pdbx_seq_one_letter_code
_entity_poly.pdbx_strand_id
1 'polypeptide(L)'
;MRAGEILESYGTADTETGIRPQKTPGLQWSDVDLKKRTAHLPKTKNGEARTVPLSSRAVATLEALPRNLDGRVFGVTYEGIHQSYVRACRRASITGLTFHDLRHEATSRLFEKGLNPMQVAAITGHKTLQMLKRYTHLRAEDLAKLLG
;
A
#
# COMPACT_ATOMS: atom_id res chain seq x y z
N MET A 1 -0.95 1.45 2.52
CA MET A 1 0.11 0.43 2.44
C MET A 1 1.34 1.02 1.75
N ARG A 2 2.56 0.55 2.05
CA ARG A 2 3.73 0.89 1.22
C ARG A 2 3.90 -0.18 0.15
N ALA A 3 4.16 0.21 -1.09
CA ALA A 3 4.29 -0.72 -2.22
C ALA A 3 5.38 -1.77 -1.98
N GLY A 4 6.50 -1.40 -1.35
CA GLY A 4 7.58 -2.34 -1.00
C GLY A 4 7.26 -3.33 0.13
N GLU A 5 6.12 -3.19 0.84
CA GLU A 5 5.67 -4.19 1.82
C GLU A 5 4.81 -5.29 1.17
N ILE A 6 4.21 -4.97 0.02
CA ILE A 6 3.33 -5.89 -0.72
C ILE A 6 4.14 -6.65 -1.77
N LEU A 7 5.14 -6.00 -2.34
CA LEU A 7 5.96 -6.51 -3.41
C LEU A 7 7.28 -7.01 -2.87
N GLU A 8 7.84 -8.01 -3.54
CA GLU A 8 9.19 -8.45 -3.27
C GLU A 8 10.17 -7.28 -3.46
N SER A 9 11.02 -7.05 -2.47
CA SER A 9 12.06 -6.03 -2.50
C SER A 9 13.43 -6.65 -2.27
N TYR A 10 14.44 -6.15 -2.98
CA TYR A 10 15.82 -6.48 -2.69
C TYR A 10 16.35 -5.64 -1.53
N GLY A 11 17.03 -6.28 -0.58
CA GLY A 11 17.91 -5.58 0.35
C GLY A 11 19.09 -4.94 -0.40
N THR A 12 19.63 -3.85 0.13
CA THR A 12 20.89 -3.26 -0.35
C THR A 12 22.02 -4.25 -0.11
N ALA A 13 22.77 -4.58 -1.16
CA ALA A 13 24.03 -5.32 -1.02
C ALA A 13 25.06 -4.41 -0.35
N ASP A 14 25.82 -4.95 0.58
CA ASP A 14 26.96 -4.27 1.17
C ASP A 14 28.22 -4.73 0.41
N THR A 15 28.77 -3.82 -0.38
CA THR A 15 29.91 -4.07 -1.26
C THR A 15 31.21 -4.33 -0.50
N GLU A 16 31.29 -3.92 0.78
CA GLU A 16 32.48 -4.15 1.60
C GLU A 16 32.49 -5.53 2.26
N THR A 17 31.31 -6.07 2.60
CA THR A 17 31.20 -7.36 3.30
C THR A 17 30.90 -8.55 2.38
N GLY A 18 30.64 -8.32 1.09
CA GLY A 18 30.35 -9.38 0.12
C GLY A 18 29.05 -10.15 0.39
N ILE A 19 28.20 -9.64 1.29
CA ILE A 19 26.95 -10.30 1.69
C ILE A 19 25.94 -10.20 0.56
N ARG A 20 25.40 -11.34 0.13
CA ARG A 20 24.32 -11.39 -0.86
C ARG A 20 23.11 -10.61 -0.36
N PRO A 21 22.53 -9.72 -1.19
CA PRO A 21 21.34 -8.98 -0.80
C PRO A 21 20.20 -9.95 -0.44
N GLN A 22 19.70 -9.83 0.79
CA GLN A 22 18.58 -10.64 1.24
C GLN A 22 17.30 -10.21 0.53
N LYS A 23 16.61 -11.18 -0.05
CA LYS A 23 15.31 -11.00 -0.73
C LYS A 23 14.20 -11.22 0.29
N THR A 24 13.36 -10.21 0.50
CA THR A 24 12.17 -10.38 1.33
C THR A 24 11.06 -10.97 0.46
N PRO A 25 10.47 -12.13 0.80
CA PRO A 25 9.32 -12.64 0.08
C PRO A 25 8.19 -11.60 0.23
N GLY A 26 7.65 -11.13 -0.90
CA GLY A 26 6.51 -10.20 -0.90
C GLY A 26 5.25 -10.85 -0.31
N LEU A 27 4.09 -10.21 -0.48
CA LEU A 27 2.81 -10.72 0.04
C LEU A 27 2.52 -12.14 -0.46
N GLN A 28 2.19 -13.06 0.45
CA GLN A 28 1.83 -14.44 0.12
C GLN A 28 0.32 -14.65 0.16
N TRP A 29 -0.16 -15.66 -0.57
CA TRP A 29 -1.58 -16.01 -0.56
C TRP A 29 -2.06 -16.50 0.82
N SER A 30 -1.17 -17.07 1.64
CA SER A 30 -1.44 -17.41 3.04
C SER A 30 -1.76 -16.20 3.91
N ASP A 31 -1.29 -15.02 3.50
CA ASP A 31 -1.52 -13.77 4.23
C ASP A 31 -2.84 -13.09 3.81
N VAL A 32 -3.54 -13.60 2.78
CA VAL A 32 -4.73 -12.98 2.20
C VAL A 32 -5.97 -13.81 2.50
N ASP A 33 -6.90 -13.22 3.26
CA ASP A 33 -8.24 -13.78 3.47
C ASP A 33 -9.24 -13.00 2.61
N LEU A 34 -9.61 -13.57 1.45
CA LEU A 34 -10.55 -12.96 0.52
C LEU A 34 -11.99 -12.95 1.07
N LYS A 35 -12.37 -13.91 1.92
CA LYS A 35 -13.71 -13.97 2.52
C LYS A 35 -13.88 -12.85 3.56
N LYS A 36 -12.89 -12.66 4.42
CA LYS A 36 -12.87 -11.54 5.39
C LYS A 36 -12.46 -10.21 4.74
N ARG A 37 -11.98 -10.25 3.49
CA ARG A 37 -11.46 -9.09 2.73
C ARG A 37 -10.34 -8.39 3.48
N THR A 38 -9.37 -9.17 3.95
CA THR A 38 -8.22 -8.66 4.71
C THR A 38 -6.92 -9.26 4.19
N ALA A 39 -5.86 -8.46 4.22
CA ALA A 39 -4.50 -8.94 4.00
C ALA A 39 -3.66 -8.67 5.26
N HIS A 40 -2.96 -9.69 5.73
CA HIS A 40 -1.94 -9.56 6.76
C HIS A 40 -0.62 -9.13 6.11
N LEU A 41 -0.02 -8.07 6.62
CA LEU A 41 1.29 -7.62 6.18
C LEU A 41 2.29 -8.01 7.28
N PRO A 42 3.11 -9.06 7.06
CA PRO A 42 4.09 -9.49 8.04
C PRO A 42 5.15 -8.40 8.25
N LYS A 43 5.84 -8.46 9.40
CA LYS A 43 6.83 -7.45 9.81
C LYS A 43 7.91 -7.30 8.73
N THR A 44 8.00 -6.10 8.14
CA THR A 44 9.06 -5.78 7.16
C THR A 44 10.22 -5.04 7.83
N LYS A 45 11.32 -4.85 7.09
CA LYS A 45 12.56 -4.21 7.55
C LYS A 45 12.37 -2.88 8.32
N ASN A 46 11.24 -2.17 8.13
CA ASN A 46 10.99 -0.83 8.69
C ASN A 46 9.60 -0.64 9.35
N GLY A 47 8.81 -1.72 9.53
CA GLY A 47 7.40 -1.61 9.88
C GLY A 47 6.92 -2.66 10.88
N GLU A 48 5.81 -2.35 11.56
CA GLU A 48 5.09 -3.30 12.41
C GLU A 48 4.15 -4.17 11.58
N ALA A 49 3.97 -5.42 12.01
CA ALA A 49 2.99 -6.31 11.41
C ALA A 49 1.59 -5.74 11.60
N ARG A 50 0.77 -5.79 10.56
CA ARG A 50 -0.59 -5.25 10.61
C ARG A 50 -1.49 -5.91 9.59
N THR A 51 -2.79 -5.92 9.89
CA THR A 51 -3.81 -6.39 8.96
C THR A 51 -4.53 -5.20 8.36
N VAL A 52 -4.67 -5.18 7.04
CA VAL A 52 -5.30 -4.10 6.29
C VAL A 52 -6.55 -4.60 5.58
N PRO A 53 -7.63 -3.80 5.53
CA PRO A 53 -8.83 -4.17 4.78
C PRO A 53 -8.60 -4.02 3.28
N LEU A 54 -9.26 -4.88 2.52
CA LEU A 54 -9.29 -4.89 1.07
C LEU A 54 -10.64 -4.35 0.59
N SER A 55 -10.60 -3.38 -0.33
CA SER A 55 -11.83 -2.95 -1.01
C SER A 55 -12.40 -4.07 -1.88
N SER A 56 -13.70 -4.01 -2.19
CA SER A 56 -14.33 -4.96 -3.14
C SER A 56 -13.60 -5.03 -4.48
N ARG A 57 -13.14 -3.88 -4.98
CA ARG A 57 -12.31 -3.80 -6.20
C ARG A 57 -10.98 -4.53 -6.04
N ALA A 58 -10.31 -4.37 -4.90
CA ALA A 58 -9.05 -5.07 -4.62
C ALA A 58 -9.28 -6.59 -4.55
N VAL A 59 -10.36 -7.04 -3.91
CA VAL A 59 -10.73 -8.46 -3.86
C VAL A 59 -10.97 -9.00 -5.26
N ALA A 60 -11.78 -8.33 -6.08
CA ALA A 60 -12.03 -8.74 -7.46
C ALA A 60 -10.74 -8.79 -8.30
N THR A 61 -9.83 -7.82 -8.14
CA THR A 61 -8.51 -7.87 -8.79
C THR A 61 -7.70 -9.07 -8.32
N LEU A 62 -7.67 -9.37 -7.02
CA LEU A 62 -6.93 -10.51 -6.47
C LEU A 62 -7.53 -11.85 -6.93
N GLU A 63 -8.86 -11.97 -7.00
CA GLU A 63 -9.54 -13.17 -7.48
C GLU A 63 -9.20 -13.47 -8.95
N ALA A 64 -9.02 -12.43 -9.77
CA ALA A 64 -8.63 -12.56 -11.16
C ALA A 64 -7.14 -12.88 -11.37
N LEU A 65 -6.29 -12.78 -10.33
CA LEU A 65 -4.87 -13.08 -10.46
C LEU A 65 -4.62 -14.59 -10.49
N PRO A 66 -3.70 -15.07 -11.34
CA PRO A 66 -3.24 -16.45 -11.30
C PRO A 66 -2.55 -16.76 -9.97
N ARG A 67 -2.66 -18.01 -9.51
CA ARG A 67 -1.99 -18.49 -8.30
C ARG A 67 -0.60 -18.98 -8.66
N ASN A 68 0.43 -18.25 -8.25
CA ASN A 68 1.81 -18.68 -8.44
C ASN A 68 2.10 -19.90 -7.55
N LEU A 69 2.86 -20.86 -8.09
CA LEU A 69 3.22 -22.11 -7.40
C LEU A 69 4.08 -21.88 -6.15
N ASP A 70 4.80 -20.76 -6.11
CA ASP A 70 5.64 -20.35 -4.99
C ASP A 70 4.86 -19.63 -3.87
N GLY A 71 3.53 -19.55 -3.98
CA GLY A 71 2.65 -18.95 -2.99
C GLY A 71 2.60 -17.42 -3.01
N ARG A 72 3.39 -16.73 -3.83
CA ARG A 72 3.36 -15.25 -3.91
C ARG A 72 2.07 -14.75 -4.57
N VAL A 73 1.50 -13.68 -4.02
CA VAL A 73 0.34 -12.98 -4.64
C VAL A 73 0.79 -12.32 -5.95
N PHE A 74 1.93 -11.63 -5.90
CA PHE A 74 2.51 -10.97 -7.06
C PHE A 74 3.79 -11.72 -7.48
N GLY A 75 3.81 -12.26 -8.70
CA GLY A 75 4.97 -12.95 -9.28
C GLY A 75 6.05 -11.99 -9.80
N VAL A 76 6.07 -10.75 -9.31
CA VAL A 76 6.90 -9.64 -9.82
C VAL A 76 7.56 -8.89 -8.67
N THR A 77 8.74 -8.35 -8.93
CA THR A 77 9.48 -7.54 -7.95
C THR A 77 8.96 -6.09 -7.93
N TYR A 78 9.29 -5.38 -6.85
CA TYR A 78 9.04 -3.95 -6.73
C TYR A 78 9.62 -3.17 -7.90
N GLU A 79 10.86 -3.46 -8.30
CA GLU A 79 11.54 -2.82 -9.42
C GLU A 79 10.80 -3.09 -10.73
N GLY A 80 10.33 -4.33 -10.93
CA GLY A 80 9.53 -4.72 -12.10
C GLY A 80 8.24 -3.89 -12.22
N ILE A 81 7.52 -3.72 -11.11
CA ILE A 81 6.33 -2.88 -11.06
C ILE A 81 6.67 -1.40 -11.23
N HIS A 82 7.74 -0.91 -10.61
CA HIS A 82 8.19 0.47 -10.77
C HIS A 82 8.50 0.80 -12.23
N GLN A 83 9.27 -0.05 -12.92
CA GLN A 83 9.56 0.14 -14.34
C GLN A 83 8.31 0.03 -15.22
N SER A 84 7.37 -0.85 -14.88
CA SER A 84 6.09 -0.97 -15.60
C SER A 84 5.24 0.28 -15.42
N TYR A 85 5.23 0.84 -14.21
CA TYR A 85 4.54 2.07 -13.85
C TYR A 85 5.12 3.30 -14.56
N VAL A 86 6.45 3.46 -14.56
CA VAL A 86 7.14 4.53 -15.30
C VAL A 86 6.80 4.45 -16.79
N ARG A 87 6.81 3.25 -17.38
CA ARG A 87 6.41 3.04 -18.77
C ARG A 87 4.95 3.40 -19.02
N ALA A 88 4.05 3.10 -18.09
CA ALA A 88 2.63 3.47 -18.19
C ALA A 88 2.45 5.00 -18.14
N CYS A 89 3.11 5.69 -17.21
CA CYS A 89 3.08 7.15 -17.12
C CYS A 89 3.58 7.79 -18.42
N ARG A 90 4.69 7.28 -18.99
CA ARG A 90 5.23 7.76 -20.26
C ARG A 90 4.24 7.59 -21.43
N ARG A 91 3.54 6.45 -21.52
CA ARG A 91 2.52 6.24 -22.56
C ARG A 91 1.32 7.17 -22.42
N ALA A 92 1.01 7.56 -21.18
CA ALA A 92 -0.07 8.48 -20.87
C ALA A 92 0.37 9.96 -20.89
N SER A 93 1.63 10.25 -21.25
CA SER A 93 2.21 11.61 -21.19
C SER A 93 2.11 12.26 -19.80
N ILE A 94 2.16 11.47 -18.74
CA ILE A 94 2.14 11.94 -17.35
C ILE A 94 3.57 12.12 -16.85
N THR A 95 3.88 13.30 -16.32
CA THR A 95 5.18 13.64 -15.74
C THR A 95 5.06 13.83 -14.23
N GLY A 96 6.12 13.50 -13.49
CA GLY A 96 6.20 13.77 -12.04
C GLY A 96 5.34 12.90 -11.12
N LEU A 97 4.55 11.96 -11.64
CA LEU A 97 3.69 11.10 -10.82
C LEU A 97 4.47 9.92 -10.22
N THR A 98 4.49 9.81 -8.89
CA THR A 98 5.18 8.76 -8.13
C THR A 98 4.22 7.85 -7.37
N PHE A 99 4.70 6.72 -6.84
CA PHE A 99 3.91 5.88 -5.93
C PHE A 99 3.51 6.60 -4.63
N HIS A 100 4.30 7.60 -4.22
CA HIS A 100 3.98 8.42 -3.06
C HIS A 100 2.71 9.25 -3.35
N ASP A 101 2.59 9.81 -4.55
CA ASP A 101 1.42 10.58 -4.96
C ASP A 101 0.16 9.72 -5.05
N LEU A 102 0.29 8.46 -5.50
CA LEU A 102 -0.82 7.51 -5.46
C LEU A 102 -1.30 7.22 -4.03
N ARG A 103 -0.37 7.14 -3.08
CA ARG A 103 -0.71 6.96 -1.66
C ARG A 103 -1.35 8.22 -1.09
N HIS A 104 -0.89 9.40 -1.50
CA HIS A 104 -1.52 10.67 -1.15
C HIS A 104 -2.98 10.71 -1.63
N GLU A 105 -3.20 10.46 -2.91
CA GLU A 105 -4.53 10.44 -3.52
C GLU A 105 -5.46 9.42 -2.85
N ALA A 106 -4.95 8.20 -2.59
CA ALA A 106 -5.72 7.18 -1.88
C ALA A 106 -6.09 7.63 -0.45
N THR A 107 -5.21 8.37 0.22
CA THR A 107 -5.47 8.89 1.57
C THR A 107 -6.53 9.99 1.53
N SER A 108 -6.44 10.94 0.59
CA SER A 108 -7.44 11.98 0.38
C SER A 108 -8.83 11.40 0.13
N ARG A 109 -8.94 10.41 -0.77
CA ARG A 109 -10.22 9.74 -1.06
C ARG A 109 -10.84 9.03 0.13
N LEU A 110 -10.05 8.57 1.09
CA LEU A 110 -10.60 7.96 2.31
C LEU A 110 -11.21 9.03 3.22
N PHE A 111 -10.60 10.21 3.31
CA PHE A 111 -11.18 11.34 4.04
C PHE A 111 -12.44 11.89 3.37
N GLU A 112 -12.46 11.99 2.04
CA GLU A 112 -13.66 12.38 1.28
C GLU A 112 -14.84 11.43 1.49
N LYS A 113 -14.55 10.15 1.79
CA LYS A 113 -15.56 9.15 2.17
C LYS A 113 -16.03 9.26 3.63
N GLY A 114 -15.55 10.24 4.38
CA GLY A 114 -15.91 10.48 5.77
C GLY A 114 -15.22 9.57 6.78
N LEU A 115 -14.15 8.85 6.40
CA LEU A 115 -13.40 8.05 7.37
C LEU A 115 -12.66 8.97 8.34
N ASN A 116 -12.67 8.60 9.60
CA ASN A 116 -11.95 9.35 10.62
C ASN A 116 -10.42 9.08 10.53
N PRO A 117 -9.57 9.97 11.09
CA PRO A 117 -8.12 9.84 10.98
C PRO A 117 -7.56 8.48 11.48
N MET A 118 -8.17 7.88 12.51
CA MET A 118 -7.76 6.58 13.03
C MET A 118 -8.01 5.45 12.02
N GLN A 119 -9.19 5.43 11.40
CA GLN A 119 -9.53 4.48 10.35
C GLN A 119 -8.60 4.64 9.14
N VAL A 120 -8.37 5.89 8.71
CA VAL A 120 -7.45 6.18 7.60
C VAL A 120 -6.04 5.72 7.93
N ALA A 121 -5.54 5.98 9.15
CA ALA A 121 -4.21 5.54 9.60
C ALA A 121 -4.07 4.02 9.53
N ALA A 122 -5.06 3.27 10.02
CA ALA A 122 -5.08 1.81 9.99
C ALA A 122 -5.03 1.24 8.55
N ILE A 123 -5.79 1.82 7.62
CA ILE A 123 -5.84 1.38 6.22
C ILE A 123 -4.54 1.73 5.47
N THR A 124 -4.08 2.95 5.65
CA THR A 124 -2.93 3.48 4.91
C THR A 124 -1.60 3.03 5.52
N GLY A 125 -1.56 2.67 6.81
CA GLY A 125 -0.35 2.32 7.54
C GLY A 125 0.50 3.55 7.84
N HIS A 126 -0.11 4.62 8.34
CA HIS A 126 0.61 5.77 8.89
C HIS A 126 0.95 5.50 10.35
N LYS A 127 2.21 5.74 10.74
CA LYS A 127 2.68 5.48 12.11
C LYS A 127 2.13 6.49 13.11
N THR A 128 1.97 7.75 12.69
CA THR A 128 1.46 8.82 13.55
C THR A 128 0.33 9.55 12.84
N LEU A 129 -0.67 9.99 13.62
CA LEU A 129 -1.78 10.79 13.10
C LEU A 129 -1.32 12.16 12.59
N GLN A 130 -0.18 12.66 13.07
CA GLN A 130 0.40 13.90 12.57
C GLN A 130 0.70 13.84 11.06
N MET A 131 1.05 12.67 10.53
CA MET A 131 1.25 12.48 9.09
C MET A 131 -0.04 12.71 8.28
N LEU A 132 -1.20 12.53 8.92
CA LEU A 132 -2.51 12.68 8.29
C LEU A 132 -3.08 14.10 8.35
N LYS A 133 -2.50 15.00 9.17
CA LYS A 133 -2.99 16.39 9.33
C LYS A 133 -3.19 17.13 8.00
N ARG A 134 -2.33 16.85 7.01
CA ARG A 134 -2.40 17.48 5.68
C ARG A 134 -3.63 17.11 4.85
N TYR A 135 -4.36 16.07 5.24
CA TYR A 135 -5.56 15.60 4.52
C TYR A 135 -6.85 15.89 5.30
N THR A 136 -6.72 16.30 6.57
CA THR A 136 -7.86 16.68 7.42
C THR A 136 -8.17 18.16 7.20
N HIS A 137 -8.81 18.50 6.09
CA HIS A 137 -9.42 19.82 5.92
C HIS A 137 -10.80 19.79 6.58
N LEU A 138 -10.80 19.90 7.92
CA LEU A 138 -12.04 20.03 8.68
C LEU A 138 -12.64 21.41 8.38
N ARG A 139 -13.78 21.43 7.70
CA ARG A 139 -14.56 22.65 7.50
C ARG A 139 -15.54 22.81 8.65
N ALA A 140 -15.71 24.03 9.16
CA ALA A 140 -16.58 24.30 10.30
C ALA A 140 -18.03 23.88 10.03
N GLU A 141 -18.49 23.98 8.78
CA GLU A 141 -19.83 23.59 8.33
C GLU A 141 -20.05 22.07 8.41
N ASP A 142 -19.01 21.28 8.17
CA ASP A 142 -19.09 19.82 8.30
C ASP A 142 -19.07 19.40 9.77
N LEU A 143 -18.39 20.16 10.64
CA LEU A 143 -18.43 19.97 12.08
C LEU A 143 -19.79 20.37 12.67
N ALA A 144 -20.40 21.45 12.19
CA ALA A 144 -21.70 21.91 12.64
C ALA A 144 -22.78 20.82 12.44
N LYS A 145 -22.80 20.15 11.28
CA LYS A 145 -23.72 19.02 10.99
C LYS A 145 -23.61 17.85 11.97
N LEU A 146 -22.48 17.70 12.66
CA LEU A 146 -22.26 16.63 13.63
C LEU A 146 -22.74 17.02 15.05
N LEU A 147 -23.01 18.30 15.30
CA LEU A 147 -23.41 18.82 16.61
C LEU A 147 -24.93 18.93 16.81
N GLY A 148 -25.72 18.74 15.75
CA GLY A 148 -27.18 18.94 15.73
C GLY A 148 -27.56 20.21 15.01
#